data_AF-A0A935END1-F1
#
_entry.id   AF-A0A935END1-F1
#
_cell.length_a   1.000
_cell.length_b   1.000
_cell.length_c   1.000
_cell.angle_alpha   90.00
_cell.angle_beta   90.00
_cell.angle_gamma   90.00
#
_symmetry.space_group_name_H-M   'P 1'
#
loop_
_entity.id
_entity.type
_entity.pdbx_description
1 polymer ?
#
loop_
_entity_poly.entity_id
_entity_poly.type
_entity_poly.pdbx_seq_one_letter_code
_entity_poly.pdbx_strand_id
1 'polypeptide(L)'
;MSDDFGFAPPPFKPEPALVTLRRSLRDLGLAERGTGFELRGKRVLELSAEGDTIRARLARRLMLTPEWDSQVLEGAADIRKLLDEVKQRLARWERED
;
A
#
# COMPACT_ATOMS: atom_id res chain seq x y z
N MET A 1 14.01 -41.28 1.65
CA MET A 1 12.66 -41.00 1.11
C MET A 1 11.83 -40.55 2.31
N SER A 2 11.74 -39.27 2.66
CA SER A 2 11.01 -38.15 2.02
C SER A 2 9.80 -37.80 2.91
N ASP A 3 10.07 -37.13 4.03
CA ASP A 3 9.04 -36.48 4.85
C ASP A 3 9.11 -34.97 4.61
N ASP A 4 8.74 -34.56 3.40
CA ASP A 4 8.46 -33.17 3.05
C ASP A 4 7.04 -32.86 3.55
N PHE A 5 6.92 -32.57 4.84
CA PHE A 5 5.71 -31.99 5.43
C PHE A 5 5.47 -30.62 4.77
N GLY A 6 4.75 -30.63 3.65
CA GLY A 6 4.45 -29.47 2.82
C GLY A 6 3.56 -28.46 3.52
N PHE A 7 4.13 -27.66 4.42
CA PHE A 7 3.55 -26.40 4.89
C PHE A 7 3.80 -25.32 3.84
N ALA A 8 3.09 -25.41 2.71
CA ALA A 8 2.98 -24.26 1.82
C ALA A 8 2.25 -23.15 2.59
N PRO A 9 2.76 -21.90 2.62
CA PRO A 9 2.05 -20.80 3.23
C PRO A 9 0.68 -20.65 2.56
N PRO A 10 -0.36 -20.26 3.31
CA PRO A 10 -1.67 -20.03 2.73
C PRO A 10 -1.58 -19.01 1.59
N PRO A 11 -2.41 -19.14 0.54
CA PRO A 11 -2.41 -18.20 -0.56
C PRO A 11 -2.71 -16.79 -0.06
N PHE A 12 -2.11 -15.79 -0.71
CA PHE A 12 -2.40 -14.39 -0.43
C PHE A 12 -3.85 -14.08 -0.78
N LYS A 13 -4.54 -13.34 0.10
CA LYS A 13 -5.94 -12.96 -0.07
C LYS A 13 -6.05 -11.42 -0.11
N PRO A 14 -6.20 -10.81 -1.30
CA PRO A 14 -6.15 -9.36 -1.47
C PRO A 14 -7.21 -8.59 -0.68
N GLU A 15 -8.45 -9.06 -0.60
CA GLU A 15 -9.55 -8.34 0.04
C GLU A 15 -9.35 -8.17 1.55
N PRO A 16 -9.11 -9.23 2.36
CA PRO A 16 -8.81 -9.05 3.77
C PRO A 16 -7.48 -8.32 4.01
N ALA A 17 -6.50 -8.49 3.11
CA ALA A 17 -5.26 -7.74 3.16
C ALA A 17 -5.49 -6.24 2.95
N LEU A 18 -6.37 -5.85 2.02
CA LEU A 18 -6.77 -4.46 1.78
C LEU A 18 -7.44 -3.83 2.99
N VAL A 19 -8.32 -4.56 3.69
CA VAL A 19 -8.96 -4.06 4.91
C VAL A 19 -7.90 -3.69 5.96
N THR A 20 -6.93 -4.59 6.16
CA THR A 20 -5.84 -4.38 7.12
C THR A 20 -4.93 -3.22 6.69
N LEU A 21 -4.53 -3.20 5.41
CA LEU A 21 -3.68 -2.15 4.83
C LEU A 21 -4.35 -0.77 4.94
N ARG A 22 -5.64 -0.66 4.59
CA ARG A 22 -6.40 0.60 4.70
C ARG A 22 -6.43 1.11 6.13
N ARG A 23 -6.59 0.22 7.12
CA ARG A 23 -6.50 0.62 8.54
C ARG A 23 -5.13 1.17 8.88
N SER A 24 -4.05 0.46 8.54
CA SER A 24 -2.69 0.93 8.80
C SER A 24 -2.39 2.28 8.15
N LEU A 25 -2.93 2.55 6.96
CA LEU A 25 -2.76 3.83 6.28
C LEU A 25 -3.50 4.98 6.99
N ARG A 26 -4.71 4.72 7.51
CA ARG A 26 -5.42 5.70 8.36
C ARG A 26 -4.68 5.96 9.67
N ASP A 27 -4.09 4.92 10.25
CA ASP A 27 -3.26 5.04 11.48
C ASP A 27 -1.99 5.89 11.23
N LEU A 28 -1.54 6.02 9.97
CA LEU A 28 -0.47 6.95 9.55
C LEU A 28 -0.96 8.39 9.29
N GLY A 29 -2.23 8.70 9.57
CA GLY A 29 -2.81 10.03 9.40
C GLY A 29 -3.31 10.35 7.99
N LEU A 30 -3.37 9.36 7.10
CA LEU A 30 -3.94 9.54 5.76
C LEU A 30 -5.47 9.47 5.80
N ALA A 31 -6.12 10.37 5.05
CA ALA A 31 -7.58 10.38 4.91
C ALA A 31 -8.00 9.47 3.75
N GLU A 32 -8.85 8.48 4.00
CA GLU A 32 -9.38 7.62 2.94
C GLU A 32 -10.50 8.32 2.16
N ARG A 33 -10.40 8.32 0.82
CA ARG A 33 -11.44 8.81 -0.10
C ARG A 33 -11.59 7.90 -1.31
N GLY A 34 -12.72 7.21 -1.40
CA GLY A 34 -13.01 6.29 -2.49
C GLY A 34 -11.99 5.15 -2.54
N THR A 35 -11.24 5.05 -3.64
CA THR A 35 -10.19 4.02 -3.86
C THR A 35 -8.79 4.47 -3.42
N GLY A 36 -8.65 5.66 -2.84
CA GLY A 36 -7.33 6.21 -2.49
C GLY A 36 -7.28 6.94 -1.17
N PHE A 37 -6.12 7.52 -0.90
CA PHE A 37 -5.79 8.23 0.32
C PHE A 37 -5.21 9.60 0.02
N GLU A 38 -5.54 10.54 0.89
CA GLU A 38 -5.15 11.94 0.79
C GLU A 38 -4.33 12.38 2.01
N LEU A 39 -3.37 13.25 1.74
CA LEU A 39 -2.63 14.02 2.75
C LEU A 39 -2.84 15.50 2.45
N ARG A 40 -3.32 16.27 3.44
CA ARG A 40 -3.55 17.71 3.30
C ARG A 40 -4.39 18.06 2.04
N GLY A 41 -5.38 17.22 1.73
CA GLY A 41 -6.28 17.37 0.58
C GLY A 41 -5.69 17.01 -0.79
N LYS A 42 -4.45 16.51 -0.85
CA LYS A 42 -3.79 16.04 -2.09
C LYS A 42 -3.79 14.51 -2.12
N ARG A 43 -4.11 13.93 -3.27
CA ARG A 43 -4.12 12.46 -3.45
C ARG A 43 -2.68 11.93 -3.43
N VAL A 44 -2.39 10.96 -2.57
CA VAL A 44 -1.03 10.43 -2.37
C VAL A 44 -0.91 8.93 -2.58
N LEU A 45 -2.00 8.16 -2.45
CA LEU A 45 -1.98 6.72 -2.65
C LEU A 45 -3.29 6.23 -3.26
N GLU A 46 -3.24 5.25 -4.15
CA GLU A 46 -4.39 4.51 -4.69
C GLU A 46 -4.17 3.01 -4.48
N LEU A 47 -5.24 2.29 -4.12
CA LEU A 47 -5.23 0.85 -3.93
C LEU A 47 -6.41 0.20 -4.67
N SER A 48 -6.13 -0.85 -5.44
CA SER A 48 -7.14 -1.69 -6.09
C SER A 48 -6.81 -3.16 -5.92
N ALA A 49 -7.81 -3.99 -5.62
CA ALA A 49 -7.68 -5.44 -5.78
C ALA A 49 -7.71 -5.77 -7.27
N GLU A 50 -6.80 -6.62 -7.73
CA GLU A 50 -6.72 -7.12 -9.11
C GLU A 50 -6.46 -8.62 -9.06
N GLY A 51 -7.53 -9.42 -9.14
CA GLY A 51 -7.45 -10.88 -9.02
C GLY A 51 -6.83 -11.27 -7.67
N ASP A 52 -5.70 -11.98 -7.71
CA ASP A 52 -4.96 -12.43 -6.53
C ASP A 52 -3.90 -11.43 -6.04
N THR A 53 -3.94 -10.19 -6.53
CA THR A 53 -2.96 -9.15 -6.18
C THR A 53 -3.61 -7.84 -5.76
N ILE A 54 -2.81 -6.93 -5.21
CA ILE A 54 -3.22 -5.54 -5.00
C ILE A 54 -2.33 -4.64 -5.87
N ARG A 55 -2.93 -3.83 -6.74
CA ARG A 55 -2.22 -2.72 -7.38
C ARG A 55 -2.19 -1.53 -6.44
N ALA A 56 -1.00 -1.02 -6.16
CA ALA A 56 -0.78 0.21 -5.42
C ALA A 56 -0.12 1.26 -6.32
N ARG A 57 -0.55 2.51 -6.20
CA ARG A 57 0.08 3.66 -6.85
C ARG A 57 0.38 4.70 -5.79
N LEU A 58 1.64 5.08 -5.63
CA LEU A 58 2.09 6.04 -4.63
C LEU A 58 2.61 7.29 -5.33
N ALA A 59 2.20 8.46 -4.85
CA ALA A 59 2.61 9.72 -5.45
C ALA A 59 4.13 9.92 -5.31
N ARG A 60 4.75 10.55 -6.31
CA ARG A 60 6.18 10.87 -6.25
C ARG A 60 6.48 12.07 -5.35
N ARG A 61 5.58 13.05 -5.40
CA ARG A 61 5.63 14.36 -4.74
C ARG A 61 4.24 14.74 -4.25
N LEU A 62 4.18 15.59 -3.23
CA LEU A 62 2.92 16.09 -2.67
C LEU A 62 2.35 17.23 -3.53
N MET A 63 1.56 16.88 -4.56
CA MET A 63 0.97 17.85 -5.51
C MET A 63 -0.48 17.50 -5.88
N LEU A 64 -1.21 18.46 -6.46
CA LEU A 64 -2.62 18.29 -6.84
C LEU A 64 -2.84 17.26 -7.95
N THR A 65 -1.93 17.19 -8.92
CA THR A 65 -1.94 16.20 -10.01
C THR A 65 -0.76 15.25 -9.82
N PRO A 66 -0.95 14.08 -9.19
CA PRO A 66 0.18 13.26 -8.80
C PRO A 66 0.84 12.56 -9.98
N GLU A 67 2.17 12.50 -9.95
CA GLU A 67 2.94 11.51 -10.70
C GLU A 67 3.06 10.25 -9.86
N TRP A 68 2.90 9.09 -10.49
CA TRP A 68 2.72 7.83 -9.77
C TRP A 68 3.90 6.87 -9.93
N ASP A 69 4.36 6.32 -8.81
CA ASP A 69 5.11 5.06 -8.77
C ASP A 69 4.11 3.92 -8.56
N SER A 70 4.12 2.93 -9.46
CA SER A 70 3.17 1.80 -9.42
C SER A 70 3.88 0.53 -8.97
N GLN A 71 3.21 -0.25 -8.12
CA GLN A 71 3.71 -1.55 -7.67
C GLN A 71 2.55 -2.54 -7.49
N VAL A 72 2.86 -3.82 -7.66
CA VAL A 72 1.94 -4.93 -7.42
C VAL A 72 2.34 -5.59 -6.11
N LEU A 73 1.36 -5.84 -5.24
CA LEU A 73 1.55 -6.54 -3.97
C LEU A 73 0.98 -7.95 -4.13
N GLU A 74 1.86 -8.93 -4.02
CA GLU A 74 1.51 -10.35 -4.15
C GLU A 74 1.50 -11.06 -2.80
N GLY A 75 1.91 -10.36 -1.73
CA GLY A 75 1.96 -10.93 -0.40
C GLY A 75 2.27 -9.95 0.72
N ALA A 76 2.37 -10.51 1.93
CA ALA A 76 2.63 -9.74 3.14
C ALA A 76 3.99 -9.01 3.13
N ALA A 77 4.99 -9.53 2.41
CA ALA A 77 6.28 -8.87 2.27
C ALA A 77 6.15 -7.53 1.53
N ASP A 78 5.37 -7.50 0.43
CA ASP A 78 5.18 -6.29 -0.37
C ASP A 78 4.31 -5.27 0.36
N ILE A 79 3.34 -5.72 1.16
CA ILE A 79 2.57 -4.83 2.04
C ILE A 79 3.48 -4.11 3.03
N ARG A 80 4.42 -4.82 3.67
CA ARG A 80 5.38 -4.19 4.60
C ARG A 80 6.27 -3.19 3.88
N LYS A 81 6.82 -3.56 2.70
CA LYS A 81 7.61 -2.65 1.86
C LYS A 81 6.83 -1.40 1.47
N LEU A 82 5.56 -1.53 1.07
CA LEU A 82 4.69 -0.40 0.76
C LEU A 82 4.51 0.52 1.97
N LEU A 83 4.23 -0.04 3.16
CA LEU A 83 4.05 0.75 4.37
C LEU A 83 5.33 1.51 4.75
N ASP A 84 6.49 0.90 4.58
CA ASP A 84 7.77 1.55 4.84
C ASP A 84 8.05 2.67 3.82
N GLU A 85 7.77 2.45 2.53
CA GLU A 85 7.87 3.48 1.50
C GLU A 85 6.90 4.65 1.77
N VAL A 86 5.65 4.36 2.17
CA VAL A 86 4.68 5.40 2.56
C VAL A 86 5.24 6.25 3.70
N LYS A 87 5.78 5.63 4.76
CA LYS A 87 6.40 6.38 5.87
C LYS A 87 7.57 7.25 5.40
N GLN A 88 8.43 6.73 4.51
CA GLN A 88 9.54 7.49 3.94
C GLN A 88 9.05 8.68 3.12
N ARG A 89 8.02 8.51 2.28
CA ARG A 89 7.40 9.58 1.50
C ARG A 89 6.77 10.64 2.40
N LEU A 90 6.01 10.24 3.42
CA LEU A 90 5.43 11.16 4.39
C LEU A 90 6.51 12.00 5.08
N ALA A 91 7.56 11.36 5.59
CA ALA A 91 8.67 12.06 6.24
C ALA A 91 9.44 12.98 5.28
N ARG A 92 9.54 12.61 4.00
CA ARG A 92 10.15 13.46 2.97
C ARG A 92 9.28 14.66 2.64
N TRP A 93 7.98 14.47 2.40
CA TRP A 93 7.07 15.56 2.07
C TRP A 93 6.90 16.55 3.22
N GLU A 94 6.96 16.09 4.47
CA GLU A 94 6.98 16.97 5.65
C GLU A 94 8.17 17.94 5.67
N ARG A 95 9.32 17.55 5.06
CA ARG A 95 10.51 18.41 4.98
C ARG A 95 10.54 19.30 3.75
N GLU A 96 9.76 18.96 2.72
CA GLU A 96 9.70 19.69 1.45
C GLU A 96 8.57 20.73 1.40
N ASP A 97 7.58 20.63 2.29
CA ASP A 97 6.49 21.60 2.51
C ASP A 97 6.90 22.62 3.59
#